data_AF-A0A8B5WH91-F1
#
_entry.id   AF-A0A8B5WH91-F1
#
_cell.length_a   1.000
_cell.length_b   1.000
_cell.length_c   1.000
_cell.angle_alpha   90.00
_cell.angle_beta   90.00
_cell.angle_gamma   90.00
#
_symmetry.space_group_name_H-M   'P 1'
#
loop_
_entity.id
_entity.type
_entity.pdbx_description
1 polymer ?
#
loop_
_entity_poly.entity_id
_entity_poly.type
_entity_poly.pdbx_seq_one_letter_code
_entity_poly.pdbx_strand_id
1 'polypeptide(L)'
;MFAAIFGLLVGCAHSVTDPLPETTRPLTEADIPALVASMTLAEKAGQMVQVDVSTATPAEVGEFALGSVIMTVPDGELGTAQAWRELFDGYQREALATR
;
A
#
# COMPACT_ATOMS: atom_id res chain seq x y z
N MET A 1 31.92 1.18 45.27
CA MET A 1 30.61 0.52 45.16
C MET A 1 29.53 1.59 45.17
N PHE A 2 29.13 2.11 44.01
CA PHE A 2 27.85 2.79 43.79
C PHE A 2 27.50 2.58 42.31
N ALA A 3 26.40 1.86 42.10
CA ALA A 3 25.97 1.31 40.83
C ALA A 3 25.26 2.36 39.96
N ALA A 4 25.46 2.23 38.65
CA ALA A 4 24.84 3.03 37.60
C ALA A 4 23.32 2.78 37.53
N ILE A 5 22.54 3.87 37.46
CA ILE A 5 21.14 3.82 37.02
C ILE A 5 21.13 4.24 35.55
N PHE A 6 21.22 3.26 34.65
CA PHE A 6 20.94 3.47 33.24
C PHE A 6 19.44 3.23 33.04
N GLY A 7 18.67 4.32 33.03
CA GLY A 7 17.23 4.30 32.82
C GLY A 7 16.91 3.82 31.41
N LEU A 8 16.28 2.65 31.32
CA LEU A 8 15.81 2.03 30.09
C LEU A 8 14.62 2.84 29.55
N LEU A 9 14.85 3.67 28.52
CA LEU A 9 13.79 4.18 27.66
C LEU A 9 13.26 3.01 26.83
N VAL A 10 12.27 2.30 27.34
CA VAL A 10 11.47 1.36 26.56
C VAL A 10 10.61 2.19 25.61
N GLY A 11 11.12 2.42 24.41
CA GLY A 11 10.32 2.92 23.30
C GLY A 11 9.29 1.85 22.92
N CYS A 12 8.01 2.22 22.88
CA CYS A 12 6.94 1.38 22.36
C CYS A 12 7.13 1.20 20.85
N ALA A 13 7.93 0.21 20.43
CA ALA A 13 7.89 -0.30 19.07
C ALA A 13 6.61 -1.12 18.92
N HIS A 14 5.52 -0.50 18.48
CA HIS A 14 4.34 -1.24 18.05
C HIS A 14 4.64 -1.75 16.62
N SER A 15 5.09 -2.99 16.52
CA SER A 15 5.21 -3.68 15.24
C SER A 15 3.82 -3.80 14.62
N VAL A 16 3.63 -3.19 13.44
CA VAL A 16 2.46 -3.41 12.60
C VAL A 16 2.57 -4.84 12.06
N THR A 17 1.98 -5.78 12.78
CA THR A 17 1.86 -7.18 12.35
C THR A 17 0.48 -7.37 11.72
N ASP A 18 0.31 -6.92 10.48
CA ASP A 18 -0.62 -7.60 9.60
C ASP A 18 0.19 -8.67 8.86
N PRO A 19 -0.08 -9.97 9.07
CA PRO A 19 0.54 -10.99 8.25
C PRO A 19 -0.04 -10.82 6.83
N LEU A 20 0.76 -10.25 5.93
CA LEU A 20 0.55 -10.46 4.50
C LEU A 20 0.39 -11.98 4.28
N PRO A 21 -0.59 -12.44 3.49
CA PRO A 21 -0.82 -13.87 3.32
C PRO A 21 0.48 -14.55 2.88
N GLU A 22 1.01 -15.43 3.73
CA GLU A 22 2.11 -16.31 3.36
C GLU A 22 1.61 -17.25 2.26
N THR A 23 2.22 -17.19 1.08
CA THR A 23 2.69 -18.35 0.28
C THR A 23 2.94 -17.96 -1.19
N THR A 24 3.89 -17.06 -1.45
CA THR A 24 4.46 -16.95 -2.79
C THR A 24 5.96 -16.72 -2.67
N ARG A 25 6.76 -17.46 -3.45
CA ARG A 25 8.19 -17.16 -3.64
C ARG A 25 8.32 -15.66 -3.93
N PRO A 26 9.33 -14.95 -3.38
CA PRO A 26 9.54 -13.55 -3.70
C PRO A 26 9.51 -13.33 -5.20
N LEU A 27 8.70 -12.38 -5.66
CA LEU A 27 8.71 -11.93 -7.05
C LEU A 27 10.07 -11.28 -7.34
N THR A 28 10.56 -11.49 -8.55
CA THR A 28 11.85 -11.01 -9.03
C THR A 28 11.67 -10.31 -10.38
N GLU A 29 12.69 -9.60 -10.84
CA GLU A 29 12.73 -9.00 -12.18
C GLU A 29 12.41 -10.01 -13.30
N ALA A 30 12.71 -11.30 -13.09
CA ALA A 30 12.42 -12.36 -14.05
C ALA A 30 10.91 -12.62 -14.24
N ASP A 31 10.07 -12.19 -13.30
CA ASP A 31 8.61 -12.38 -13.35
C ASP A 31 7.91 -11.24 -14.15
N ILE A 32 8.58 -10.08 -14.33
CA ILE A 32 8.02 -8.90 -15.02
C ILE A 32 7.62 -9.19 -16.47
N PRO A 33 8.45 -9.83 -17.33
CA PRO A 33 8.07 -10.05 -18.72
C PRO A 33 6.80 -10.87 -18.88
N ALA A 34 6.62 -11.89 -18.03
CA ALA A 34 5.42 -12.73 -18.05
C ALA A 34 4.17 -11.95 -17.60
N LEU A 35 4.29 -11.12 -16.56
CA LEU A 35 3.21 -10.25 -16.10
C LEU A 35 2.83 -9.21 -17.17
N VAL A 36 3.79 -8.49 -17.73
CA VAL A 36 3.52 -7.48 -18.77
C VAL A 36 2.95 -8.13 -20.04
N ALA A 37 3.31 -9.38 -20.33
CA ALA A 37 2.75 -10.14 -21.47
C ALA A 37 1.29 -10.55 -21.25
N SER A 38 0.84 -10.79 -20.02
CA SER A 38 -0.55 -11.18 -19.73
C SER A 38 -1.54 -9.99 -19.71
N MET A 39 -1.03 -8.77 -19.59
CA MET A 39 -1.85 -7.55 -19.54
C MET A 39 -2.41 -7.15 -20.92
N THR A 40 -3.68 -6.75 -20.92
CA THR A 40 -4.31 -5.97 -21.99
C THR A 40 -3.67 -4.58 -22.13
N LEU A 41 -3.95 -3.91 -23.24
CA LEU A 41 -3.52 -2.52 -23.42
C LEU A 41 -4.11 -1.58 -22.38
N ALA A 42 -5.38 -1.79 -21.98
CA ALA A 42 -6.04 -0.97 -20.97
C ALA A 42 -5.36 -1.10 -19.60
N GLU A 43 -5.02 -2.33 -19.18
CA GLU A 43 -4.27 -2.55 -17.93
C GLU A 43 -2.89 -1.92 -17.97
N LYS A 44 -2.19 -1.99 -19.12
CA LYS A 44 -0.88 -1.32 -19.27
C LYS A 44 -1.01 0.19 -19.13
N ALA A 45 -2.05 0.77 -19.74
CA ALA A 45 -2.34 2.19 -19.59
C ALA A 45 -2.69 2.53 -18.13
N GLY A 46 -3.52 1.72 -17.46
CA GLY A 46 -3.88 1.89 -16.06
C GLY A 46 -2.65 1.90 -15.14
N GLN A 47 -1.69 0.99 -15.36
CA GLN A 47 -0.45 0.95 -14.59
C GLN A 47 0.44 2.20 -14.76
N MET A 48 0.29 2.96 -15.86
CA MET A 48 1.01 4.21 -16.09
C MET A 48 0.32 5.43 -15.47
N VAL A 49 -0.85 5.26 -14.84
CA VAL A 49 -1.64 6.34 -14.26
C VAL A 49 -1.47 6.37 -12.74
N GLN A 50 -1.19 7.57 -12.23
CA GLN A 50 -1.30 7.90 -10.81
C GLN A 50 -2.50 8.82 -10.60
N VAL A 51 -3.44 8.40 -9.77
CA VAL A 51 -4.62 9.20 -9.39
C VAL A 51 -4.47 9.80 -8.01
N ASP A 52 -5.19 10.88 -7.75
CA ASP A 52 -5.31 11.44 -6.41
C ASP A 52 -6.57 10.89 -5.73
N VAL A 53 -6.56 10.72 -4.41
CA VAL A 53 -7.73 10.30 -3.63
C VAL A 53 -8.93 11.26 -3.76
N SER A 54 -8.71 12.50 -4.22
CA SER A 54 -9.77 13.46 -4.53
C SER A 54 -10.43 13.24 -5.89
N THR A 55 -9.85 12.43 -6.78
CA THR A 55 -10.31 12.26 -8.17
C THR A 55 -10.68 10.82 -8.54
N ALA A 56 -10.37 9.84 -7.68
CA ALA A 56 -10.71 8.44 -7.91
C ALA A 56 -11.13 7.76 -6.61
N THR A 57 -12.12 6.90 -6.70
CA THR A 57 -12.59 6.02 -5.62
C THR A 57 -11.83 4.70 -5.61
N PRO A 58 -11.87 3.93 -4.50
CA PRO A 58 -11.32 2.57 -4.48
C PRO A 58 -11.86 1.67 -5.59
N ALA A 59 -13.18 1.72 -5.87
CA ALA A 59 -13.79 0.90 -6.92
C ALA A 59 -13.23 1.23 -8.31
N GLU A 60 -12.98 2.52 -8.60
CA GLU A 60 -12.39 2.96 -9.87
C GLU A 60 -10.93 2.51 -10.02
N VAL A 61 -10.19 2.30 -8.93
CA VAL A 61 -8.85 1.68 -8.98
C VAL A 61 -8.93 0.25 -9.50
N GLY A 62 -9.91 -0.53 -9.04
CA GLY A 62 -10.15 -1.87 -9.56
C GLY A 62 -10.66 -1.85 -11.01
N GLU A 63 -11.64 -1.00 -11.31
CA GLU A 63 -12.26 -0.89 -12.65
C GLU A 63 -11.26 -0.54 -13.75
N PHE A 64 -10.36 0.42 -13.49
CA PHE A 64 -9.41 0.93 -14.49
C PHE A 64 -8.00 0.37 -14.35
N ALA A 65 -7.78 -0.61 -13.45
CA ALA A 65 -6.47 -1.19 -13.17
C ALA A 65 -5.38 -0.13 -12.90
N LEU A 66 -5.73 0.88 -12.09
CA LEU A 66 -4.87 2.04 -11.81
C LEU A 66 -3.60 1.61 -11.07
N GLY A 67 -2.45 2.11 -11.51
CA GLY A 67 -1.14 1.70 -11.02
C GLY A 67 -0.68 2.38 -9.73
N SER A 68 -1.21 3.57 -9.42
CA SER A 68 -0.79 4.33 -8.26
C SER A 68 -1.90 5.25 -7.76
N VAL A 69 -1.97 5.41 -6.43
CA VAL A 69 -2.87 6.33 -5.73
C VAL A 69 -2.02 7.23 -4.82
N ILE A 70 -2.30 8.53 -4.83
CA ILE A 70 -1.66 9.51 -3.97
C ILE A 70 -2.69 10.36 -3.23
N MET A 71 -2.32 10.85 -2.04
CA MET A 71 -2.98 12.01 -1.44
C MET A 71 -2.03 13.19 -1.51
N THR A 72 -2.24 14.08 -2.48
CA THR A 72 -1.33 15.20 -2.75
C THR A 72 -1.39 16.26 -1.66
N VAL A 73 -2.60 16.55 -1.18
CA VAL A 73 -2.84 17.58 -0.15
C VAL A 73 -3.70 17.00 0.96
N PRO A 74 -3.09 16.51 2.05
CA PRO A 74 -3.83 16.10 3.24
C PRO A 74 -4.40 17.34 3.96
N ASP A 75 -5.67 17.29 4.35
CA ASP A 75 -6.34 18.33 5.13
C ASP A 75 -6.01 18.27 6.63
N GLY A 76 -5.46 17.13 7.10
CA GLY A 76 -5.12 16.88 8.49
C GLY A 76 -6.18 16.11 9.27
N GLU A 77 -7.33 15.79 8.66
CA GLU A 77 -8.48 15.20 9.34
C GLU A 77 -8.29 13.71 9.69
N LEU A 78 -7.43 12.97 8.96
CA LEU A 78 -7.14 11.56 9.26
C LEU A 78 -6.58 11.37 10.68
N GLY A 79 -5.73 12.30 11.15
CA GLY A 79 -5.28 12.43 12.54
C GLY A 79 -4.45 11.29 13.16
N THR A 80 -4.54 10.05 12.65
CA THR A 80 -3.93 8.85 13.24
C THR A 80 -3.33 7.93 12.19
N ALA A 81 -2.25 7.22 12.52
CA ALA A 81 -1.64 6.24 11.62
C ALA A 81 -2.60 5.11 11.20
N GLN A 82 -3.57 4.77 12.07
CA GLN A 82 -4.58 3.78 11.74
C GLN A 82 -5.54 4.27 10.66
N ALA A 83 -6.04 5.51 10.75
CA ALA A 83 -6.92 6.08 9.72
C ALA A 83 -6.23 6.16 8.35
N TRP A 84 -4.93 6.48 8.33
CA TRP A 84 -4.12 6.43 7.10
C TRP A 84 -4.06 5.03 6.50
N ARG A 85 -3.83 4.00 7.32
CA ARG A 85 -3.84 2.60 6.86
C ARG A 85 -5.22 2.21 6.31
N GLU A 86 -6.27 2.47 7.06
CA GLU A 86 -7.64 2.12 6.66
C GLU A 86 -8.05 2.75 5.31
N LEU A 87 -7.64 4.00 5.07
CA LEU A 87 -7.85 4.66 3.78
C LEU A 87 -7.17 3.90 2.63
N PHE A 88 -5.85 3.65 2.74
CA PHE A 88 -5.09 3.04 1.66
C PHE A 88 -5.34 1.53 1.51
N ASP A 89 -5.68 0.83 2.59
CA ASP A 89 -6.14 -0.57 2.55
C ASP A 89 -7.45 -0.70 1.77
N GLY A 90 -8.28 0.35 1.76
CA GLY A 90 -9.46 0.46 0.90
C GLY A 90 -9.11 0.35 -0.59
N TYR A 91 -8.19 1.20 -1.05
CA TYR A 91 -7.71 1.18 -2.43
C TYR A 91 -6.97 -0.13 -2.77
N GLN A 92 -6.10 -0.59 -1.86
CA GLN A 92 -5.32 -1.81 -2.07
C GLN A 92 -6.21 -3.04 -2.22
N ARG A 93 -7.31 -3.14 -1.46
CA ARG A 93 -8.24 -4.26 -1.54
C ARG A 93 -8.93 -4.34 -2.91
N GLU A 94 -9.32 -3.21 -3.49
CA GLU A 94 -9.91 -3.18 -4.84
C GLU A 94 -8.85 -3.49 -5.91
N ALA A 95 -7.61 -3.01 -5.76
CA ALA A 95 -6.51 -3.35 -6.65
C ALA A 95 -6.20 -4.86 -6.65
N LEU A 96 -6.19 -5.51 -5.48
CA LEU A 96 -5.95 -6.95 -5.35
C LEU A 96 -7.12 -7.83 -5.80
N ALA A 97 -8.32 -7.25 -5.94
CA ALA A 97 -9.50 -7.95 -6.48
C ALA A 97 -9.50 -8.02 -8.01
N THR A 98 -8.55 -7.35 -8.68
CA THR A 98 -8.33 -7.47 -10.12
C THR A 98 -7.76 -8.84 -10.50
N ARG A 99 -7.83 -9.18 -11.79
CA ARG A 99 -7.56 -10.54 -12.31
C ARG A 99 -6.08 -10.95 -12.32
#